data_AF-A0A139M7H7-F1
#
_entry.id   AF-A0A139M7H7-F1
#
_cell.length_a   1.000
_cell.length_b   1.000
_cell.length_c   1.000
_cell.angle_alpha   90.00
_cell.angle_beta   90.00
_cell.angle_gamma   90.00
#
_symmetry.space_group_name_H-M   'P 1'
#
loop_
_entity.id
_entity.type
_entity.pdbx_description
1 polymer ?
#
loop_
_entity_poly.entity_id
_entity_poly.type
_entity_poly.pdbx_seq_one_letter_code
_entity_poly.pdbx_strand_id
1 'polypeptide(L)'
;MEEIVSVKNLSVQFEKEEVLKKLSLSLFAGEIVGLIGPSGSGKSTFMNALFGIVAPNSGEIKLLDISIPNRKVMRKIGYMAQSDALFTELTGKQNMEFFGALQGKISEEELLKAAQTVGLTSALSKAVSKYSGGMKRRLSLAIALQTGAPL
;
A
#
# COMPACT_ATOMS: atom_id res chain seq x y z
N MET A 1 2.62 6.90 22.33
CA MET A 1 2.63 6.17 21.05
C MET A 1 2.58 7.21 19.96
N GLU A 2 3.40 7.09 18.92
CA GLU A 2 3.45 8.05 17.81
C GLU A 2 2.25 7.83 16.87
N GLU A 3 1.44 8.87 16.63
CA GLU A 3 0.33 8.82 15.66
C GLU A 3 0.89 8.90 14.24
N ILE A 4 0.65 7.87 13.42
CA ILE A 4 1.16 7.78 12.04
C ILE A 4 0.07 7.99 10.98
N VAL A 5 -1.19 7.85 11.36
CA VAL A 5 -2.36 8.14 10.52
C VAL A 5 -3.35 8.93 11.37
N SER A 6 -3.74 10.11 10.89
CA SER A 6 -4.80 10.93 11.50
C SER A 6 -5.86 11.24 10.46
N VAL A 7 -7.11 10.91 10.76
CA VAL A 7 -8.27 11.19 9.91
C VAL A 7 -9.28 11.95 10.73
N LYS A 8 -9.70 13.14 10.26
CA LYS A 8 -10.63 14.01 10.98
C LYS A 8 -11.81 14.38 10.10
N ASN A 9 -13.00 14.00 10.52
CA ASN A 9 -14.28 14.33 9.88
C ASN A 9 -14.33 14.04 8.37
N LEU A 10 -13.64 12.98 7.92
CA LEU A 10 -13.52 12.61 6.52
C LEU A 10 -14.88 12.26 5.93
N SER A 11 -15.26 12.99 4.87
CA SER A 11 -16.47 12.70 4.11
C SER A 11 -16.14 12.59 2.62
N VAL A 12 -16.68 11.56 1.97
CA VAL A 12 -16.48 11.26 0.55
C VAL A 12 -17.82 10.92 -0.08
N GLN A 13 -18.13 11.61 -1.17
CA GLN A 13 -19.38 11.52 -1.91
C GLN A 13 -19.08 11.34 -3.40
N PHE A 14 -19.80 10.42 -4.04
CA PHE A 14 -19.82 10.27 -5.48
C PHE A 14 -21.21 10.65 -5.98
N GLU A 15 -21.28 11.63 -6.88
CA GLU A 15 -22.54 12.20 -7.37
C GLU A 15 -23.50 12.58 -6.22
N LYS A 16 -24.52 11.76 -5.94
CA LYS A 16 -25.53 11.99 -4.89
C LYS A 16 -25.39 11.03 -3.70
N GLU A 17 -24.44 10.11 -3.74
CA GLU A 17 -24.27 9.09 -2.71
C GLU A 17 -23.06 9.39 -1.81
N GLU A 18 -23.33 9.62 -0.54
CA GLU A 18 -22.30 9.82 0.49
C GLU A 18 -21.83 8.47 1.02
N VAL A 19 -20.60 8.08 0.66
CA VAL A 19 -20.01 6.78 0.97
C VAL A 19 -19.28 6.78 2.32
N LEU A 20 -18.58 7.87 2.65
CA LEU A 20 -17.97 8.08 3.96
C LEU A 20 -18.58 9.31 4.61
N LYS A 21 -18.97 9.20 5.89
CA LYS A 21 -19.73 10.23 6.61
C LYS A 21 -18.99 10.65 7.88
N LYS A 22 -18.30 11.79 7.84
CA LYS A 22 -17.57 12.38 8.99
C LYS A 22 -16.70 11.38 9.76
N LEU A 23 -16.04 10.46 9.06
CA LEU A 23 -15.21 9.43 9.66
C LEU A 23 -14.00 10.08 10.35
N SER A 24 -13.74 9.69 11.60
CA SER A 24 -12.53 10.12 12.34
C SER A 24 -11.87 8.91 12.98
N LEU A 25 -10.55 8.79 12.81
CA LEU A 25 -9.74 7.75 13.43
C LEU A 25 -8.28 8.18 13.53
N SER A 26 -7.56 7.54 14.45
CA SER A 26 -6.13 7.70 14.64
C SER A 26 -5.50 6.32 14.71
N LEU A 27 -4.41 6.09 13.98
CA LEU A 27 -3.61 4.86 14.05
C LEU A 27 -2.20 5.19 14.55
N PHE A 28 -1.65 4.30 15.35
CA PHE A 28 -0.37 4.50 16.02
C PHE A 28 0.70 3.54 15.50
N ALA A 29 1.96 3.96 15.59
CA ALA A 29 3.10 3.16 15.19
C ALA A 29 3.11 1.79 15.90
N GLY A 30 3.30 0.72 15.12
CA GLY A 30 3.35 -0.66 15.61
C GLY A 30 2.00 -1.37 15.70
N GLU A 31 0.89 -0.70 15.37
CA GLU A 31 -0.42 -1.33 15.34
C GLU A 31 -0.67 -2.13 14.05
N ILE A 32 -1.35 -3.27 14.18
CA ILE A 32 -1.91 -4.01 13.05
C ILE A 32 -3.42 -3.79 13.09
N VAL A 33 -3.95 -3.16 12.04
CA VAL A 33 -5.35 -2.74 11.99
C VAL A 33 -6.08 -3.49 10.88
N GLY A 34 -7.24 -4.08 11.21
CA GLY A 34 -8.13 -4.72 10.26
C GLY A 34 -9.34 -3.85 9.93
N LEU A 35 -9.50 -3.45 8.68
CA LEU A 35 -10.70 -2.77 8.20
C LEU A 35 -11.73 -3.77 7.66
N ILE A 36 -12.81 -4.00 8.40
CA ILE A 36 -13.80 -5.05 8.12
C ILE A 36 -15.20 -4.43 7.94
N GLY A 37 -15.99 -5.00 7.04
CA GLY A 37 -17.37 -4.60 6.81
C GLY A 37 -17.96 -5.21 5.54
N PRO A 38 -19.29 -5.18 5.34
CA PRO A 38 -19.95 -5.72 4.14
C PRO A 38 -19.46 -5.09 2.83
N SER A 39 -19.70 -5.74 1.70
CA SER A 39 -19.45 -5.12 0.39
C SER A 39 -20.23 -3.82 0.27
N GLY A 40 -19.62 -2.78 -0.32
CA GLY A 40 -20.24 -1.44 -0.42
C GLY A 40 -20.11 -0.56 0.82
N SER A 41 -19.56 -1.05 1.94
CA SER A 41 -19.43 -0.26 3.18
C SER A 41 -18.39 0.88 3.15
N GLY A 42 -17.85 1.23 1.97
CA GLY A 42 -16.87 2.31 1.83
C GLY A 42 -15.41 1.97 2.13
N LYS A 43 -15.04 0.71 2.37
CA LYS A 43 -13.64 0.31 2.70
C LYS A 43 -12.63 0.71 1.62
N SER A 44 -12.89 0.34 0.37
CA SER A 44 -12.02 0.70 -0.75
C SER A 44 -11.99 2.20 -0.97
N THR A 45 -13.12 2.89 -0.76
CA THR A 45 -13.20 4.36 -0.81
C THR A 45 -12.31 5.00 0.26
N PHE A 46 -12.32 4.46 1.48
CA PHE A 46 -11.46 4.93 2.56
C PHE A 46 -9.97 4.71 2.24
N MET A 47 -9.59 3.51 1.78
CA MET A 47 -8.21 3.24 1.37
C MET A 47 -7.76 4.16 0.23
N ASN A 48 -8.62 4.40 -0.76
CA ASN A 48 -8.32 5.32 -1.87
C ASN A 48 -8.18 6.77 -1.40
N ALA A 49 -9.00 7.21 -0.44
CA ALA A 49 -8.85 8.53 0.17
C ALA A 49 -7.54 8.63 0.96
N LEU A 50 -7.18 7.59 1.72
CA LEU A 50 -5.95 7.49 2.49
C LEU A 50 -4.70 7.59 1.59
N PHE A 51 -4.71 6.99 0.41
CA PHE A 51 -3.60 7.10 -0.55
C PHE A 51 -3.68 8.32 -1.47
N GLY A 52 -4.65 9.22 -1.25
CA GLY A 52 -4.85 10.41 -2.06
C GLY A 52 -5.28 10.15 -3.51
N ILE A 53 -5.80 8.95 -3.80
CA ILE A 53 -6.39 8.57 -5.09
C ILE A 53 -7.77 9.22 -5.27
N VAL A 54 -8.52 9.32 -4.18
CA VAL A 54 -9.82 10.01 -4.13
C VAL A 54 -9.69 11.22 -3.22
N ALA A 55 -10.04 12.40 -3.74
CA ALA A 55 -10.06 13.62 -2.93
C ALA A 55 -11.29 13.63 -2.00
N PRO A 56 -11.14 14.00 -0.72
CA PRO A 56 -12.26 14.15 0.18
C PRO A 56 -13.11 15.37 -0.18
N ASN A 57 -14.42 15.28 0.06
CA ASN A 57 -15.32 16.45 -0.02
C ASN A 57 -15.16 17.35 1.20
N SER A 58 -14.89 16.76 2.36
CA SER A 58 -14.55 17.49 3.60
C SER A 58 -13.73 16.61 4.55
N GLY A 59 -13.13 17.26 5.55
CA GLY A 59 -12.24 16.62 6.52
C GLY A 59 -10.76 16.69 6.11
N GLU A 60 -9.91 16.13 6.96
CA GLU A 60 -8.46 16.12 6.76
C GLU A 60 -7.91 14.70 6.97
N ILE A 61 -6.92 14.34 6.16
CA ILE A 61 -6.09 13.15 6.36
C ILE A 61 -4.64 13.59 6.47
N LYS A 62 -3.95 13.11 7.50
CA LYS A 62 -2.51 13.21 7.67
C LYS A 62 -1.89 11.82 7.77
N LEU A 63 -0.78 11.63 7.06
CA LEU A 63 0.06 10.45 7.15
C LEU A 63 1.44 10.92 7.61
N LEU A 64 1.99 10.32 8.67
CA LEU A 64 3.29 10.72 9.23
C LEU A 64 3.38 12.25 9.47
N ASP A 65 2.30 12.81 10.04
CA ASP A 65 2.06 14.26 10.25
C ASP A 65 2.09 15.15 8.99
N ILE A 66 1.97 14.56 7.80
CA ILE A 66 1.92 15.27 6.52
C ILE A 66 0.50 15.17 5.95
N SER A 67 -0.15 16.32 5.73
CA SER A 67 -1.44 16.38 5.05
C SER A 67 -1.32 15.89 3.59
N ILE A 68 -2.26 15.06 3.14
CA ILE A 68 -2.29 14.50 1.79
C ILE A 68 -3.26 15.26 0.86
N PRO A 69 -3.06 15.26 -0.47
CA PRO A 69 -2.07 14.49 -1.23
C PRO A 69 -0.66 15.08 -1.16
N ASN A 70 0.35 14.24 -0.85
CA ASN A 70 1.75 14.65 -0.86
C ASN A 70 2.66 13.53 -1.38
N ARG A 71 3.34 13.75 -2.51
CA ARG A 71 4.21 12.74 -3.14
C ARG A 71 5.37 12.28 -2.25
N LYS A 72 5.88 13.15 -1.36
CA LYS A 72 6.99 12.80 -0.47
C LYS A 72 6.56 11.79 0.58
N VAL A 73 5.35 11.92 1.14
CA VAL A 73 4.85 10.96 2.12
C VAL A 73 4.49 9.62 1.48
N MET A 74 4.00 9.62 0.23
CA MET A 74 3.69 8.38 -0.49
C MET A 74 4.91 7.46 -0.70
N ARG A 75 6.14 8.01 -0.73
CA ARG A 75 7.37 7.19 -0.75
C ARG A 75 7.70 6.51 0.58
N LYS A 76 7.03 6.90 1.65
CA LYS A 76 7.15 6.30 2.99
C LYS A 76 6.00 5.32 3.28
N ILE A 77 5.34 4.83 2.24
CA ILE A 77 4.19 3.93 2.34
C ILE A 77 4.41 2.70 1.47
N GLY A 78 4.40 1.52 2.07
CA GLY A 78 4.36 0.23 1.38
C GLY A 78 2.94 -0.12 1.01
N TYR A 79 2.59 -0.07 -0.28
CA TYR A 79 1.24 -0.37 -0.74
C TYR A 79 1.18 -1.61 -1.63
N MET A 80 0.34 -2.57 -1.23
CA MET A 80 -0.06 -3.70 -2.06
C MET A 80 -1.54 -3.56 -2.44
N ALA A 81 -1.80 -3.29 -3.72
CA ALA A 81 -3.15 -3.23 -4.26
C ALA A 81 -3.82 -4.62 -4.30
N GLN A 82 -5.15 -4.63 -4.40
CA GLN A 82 -5.93 -5.87 -4.49
C GLN A 82 -5.66 -6.67 -5.78
N SER A 83 -5.38 -5.99 -6.89
CA SER A 83 -4.95 -6.59 -8.16
C SER A 83 -3.45 -6.46 -8.32
N ASP A 84 -2.79 -7.57 -8.64
CA ASP A 84 -1.35 -7.60 -8.89
C ASP A 84 -1.01 -6.83 -10.18
N ALA A 85 -0.26 -5.73 -10.06
CA ALA A 85 0.26 -4.95 -11.19
C ALA A 85 1.57 -5.54 -11.77
N LEU A 86 1.81 -6.84 -11.57
CA LEU A 86 3.09 -7.49 -11.87
C LEU A 86 3.30 -7.68 -13.38
N PHE A 87 4.52 -7.42 -13.84
CA PHE A 87 4.95 -7.71 -15.21
C PHE A 87 5.26 -9.20 -15.34
N THR A 88 4.44 -9.92 -16.09
CA THR A 88 4.50 -11.40 -16.13
C THR A 88 5.66 -11.94 -16.97
N GLU A 89 6.18 -11.11 -17.86
CA GLU A 89 7.30 -11.37 -18.75
C GLU A 89 8.64 -11.25 -18.01
N LEU A 90 8.66 -10.44 -16.94
CA LEU A 90 9.82 -10.21 -16.09
C LEU A 90 9.94 -11.29 -15.02
N THR A 91 11.16 -11.47 -14.51
CA THR A 91 11.43 -12.29 -13.33
C THR A 91 10.93 -11.63 -12.05
N GLY A 92 10.83 -12.41 -10.96
CA GLY A 92 10.51 -11.87 -9.64
C GLY A 92 11.49 -10.77 -9.21
N LYS A 93 12.80 -10.99 -9.42
CA LYS A 93 13.85 -10.00 -9.12
C LYS A 93 13.64 -8.70 -9.91
N GLN A 94 13.40 -8.81 -11.22
CA GLN A 94 13.19 -7.64 -12.09
C GLN A 94 11.93 -6.86 -11.73
N ASN A 95 10.85 -7.54 -11.34
CA ASN A 95 9.66 -6.85 -10.82
C ASN A 95 9.99 -6.05 -9.56
N MET A 96 10.69 -6.67 -8.60
CA MET A 96 11.11 -6.00 -7.36
C MET A 96 12.01 -4.79 -7.63
N GLU A 97 13.01 -4.93 -8.52
CA GLU A 97 13.89 -3.84 -8.95
C GLU A 97 13.10 -2.71 -9.61
N PHE A 98 12.17 -3.03 -10.52
CA PHE A 98 11.34 -2.05 -11.21
C PHE A 98 10.50 -1.22 -10.24
N PHE A 99 9.72 -1.88 -9.37
CA PHE A 99 8.87 -1.17 -8.41
C PHE A 99 9.69 -0.47 -7.32
N GLY A 100 10.85 -1.02 -6.96
CA GLY A 100 11.81 -0.39 -6.07
C GLY A 100 12.21 0.97 -6.63
N ALA A 101 12.70 1.00 -7.88
CA ALA A 101 13.15 2.21 -8.55
C ALA A 101 12.11 3.34 -8.60
N LEU A 102 10.81 3.03 -8.65
CA LEU A 102 9.73 4.03 -8.60
C LEU A 102 9.61 4.71 -7.21
N GLN A 103 9.96 4.00 -6.15
CA GLN A 103 9.93 4.49 -4.76
C GLN A 103 11.28 5.08 -4.33
N GLY A 104 12.37 4.66 -4.96
CA GLY A 104 13.75 5.09 -4.72
C GLY A 104 14.76 4.01 -5.14
N LYS A 105 16.06 4.24 -4.96
CA LYS A 105 17.02 3.15 -5.17
C LYS A 105 16.97 2.20 -3.96
N ILE A 106 16.61 0.95 -4.18
CA ILE A 106 16.62 -0.11 -3.16
C ILE A 106 17.92 -0.91 -3.27
N SER A 107 18.53 -1.24 -2.15
CA SER A 107 19.72 -2.09 -2.11
C SER A 107 19.37 -3.54 -2.45
N GLU A 108 20.32 -4.29 -2.98
CA GLU A 108 20.13 -5.72 -3.22
C GLU A 108 19.85 -6.49 -1.93
N GLU A 109 20.43 -6.04 -0.80
CA GLU A 109 20.19 -6.61 0.52
C GLU A 109 18.71 -6.47 0.96
N GLU A 110 18.13 -5.27 0.84
CA GLU A 110 16.72 -5.02 1.20
C GLU A 110 15.76 -5.85 0.34
N LEU A 111 16.04 -5.95 -0.97
CA LEU A 111 15.27 -6.77 -1.90
C LEU A 111 15.31 -8.25 -1.49
N LEU A 112 16.51 -8.79 -1.25
CA LEU A 112 16.69 -10.19 -0.86
C LEU A 112 16.03 -10.48 0.50
N LYS A 113 16.13 -9.56 1.45
CA LYS A 113 15.45 -9.65 2.75
C LYS A 113 13.93 -9.69 2.60
N ALA A 114 13.34 -8.81 1.78
CA ALA A 114 11.91 -8.81 1.53
C ALA A 114 11.44 -10.11 0.83
N ALA A 115 12.21 -10.60 -0.15
CA ALA A 115 11.93 -11.87 -0.81
C ALA A 115 12.02 -13.07 0.14
N GLN A 116 12.97 -13.04 1.09
CA GLN A 116 13.12 -14.07 2.12
C GLN A 116 11.92 -14.06 3.09
N THR A 117 11.48 -12.89 3.54
CA THR A 117 10.32 -12.72 4.44
C THR A 117 9.06 -13.39 3.89
N VAL A 118 8.87 -13.37 2.57
CA VAL A 118 7.73 -14.01 1.91
C VAL A 118 8.03 -15.40 1.30
N GLY A 119 9.23 -15.95 1.55
CA GLY A 119 9.62 -17.27 1.06
C GLY A 119 9.69 -17.39 -0.47
N LEU A 120 10.19 -16.36 -1.17
CA LEU A 120 10.31 -16.33 -2.64
C LEU A 120 11.75 -16.34 -3.16
N THR A 121 12.78 -16.36 -2.30
CA THR A 121 14.20 -16.26 -2.69
C THR A 121 14.58 -17.22 -3.81
N SER A 122 14.19 -18.50 -3.75
CA SER A 122 14.52 -19.51 -4.77
C SER A 122 13.74 -19.38 -6.08
N ALA A 123 12.71 -18.54 -6.12
CA ALA A 123 11.88 -18.30 -7.28
C ALA A 123 12.23 -16.98 -8.01
N LEU A 124 13.04 -16.10 -7.41
CA LEU A 124 13.33 -14.76 -7.93
C LEU A 124 13.86 -14.73 -9.37
N SER A 125 14.59 -15.76 -9.80
CA SER A 125 15.13 -15.88 -11.16
C SER A 125 14.11 -16.39 -12.19
N LYS A 126 12.92 -16.84 -11.76
CA LYS A 126 11.87 -17.34 -12.65
C LYS A 126 10.98 -16.19 -13.11
N ALA A 127 10.53 -16.26 -14.36
CA ALA A 127 9.51 -15.36 -14.89
C ALA A 127 8.21 -15.45 -14.07
N VAL A 128 7.56 -14.30 -13.82
CA VAL A 128 6.33 -14.22 -13.02
C VAL A 128 5.14 -14.91 -13.71
N SER A 129 5.17 -15.08 -15.04
CA SER A 129 4.24 -15.94 -15.77
C SER A 129 4.21 -17.38 -15.26
N LYS A 130 5.29 -17.89 -14.67
CA LYS A 130 5.40 -19.23 -14.07
C LYS A 130 5.01 -19.28 -12.58
N TYR A 131 4.61 -18.16 -11.99
CA TYR A 131 4.20 -18.11 -10.58
C TYR A 131 2.76 -18.58 -10.42
N SER A 132 2.49 -19.33 -9.35
CA SER A 132 1.11 -19.56 -8.91
C SER A 132 0.47 -18.25 -8.42
N GLY A 133 -0.87 -18.19 -8.30
CA GLY A 133 -1.56 -17.02 -7.76
C GLY A 133 -1.05 -16.64 -6.36
N GLY A 134 -0.76 -17.62 -5.50
CA GLY A 134 -0.17 -17.38 -4.18
C GLY A 134 1.25 -16.82 -4.24
N MET A 135 2.07 -17.26 -5.21
CA MET A 135 3.40 -16.68 -5.41
C MET A 135 3.33 -15.24 -5.93
N LYS A 136 2.38 -14.91 -6.81
CA LYS A 136 2.14 -13.53 -7.27
C LYS A 136 1.73 -12.62 -6.11
N ARG A 137 0.79 -13.07 -5.28
CA ARG A 137 0.39 -12.39 -4.03
C ARG A 137 1.58 -12.10 -3.11
N ARG A 138 2.46 -13.10 -2.91
CA ARG A 138 3.67 -12.95 -2.09
C ARG A 138 4.70 -12.02 -2.72
N LEU A 139 4.82 -12.01 -4.05
CA LEU A 139 5.72 -11.08 -4.75
C LEU A 139 5.24 -9.63 -4.58
N SER A 140 3.94 -9.37 -4.74
CA SER A 140 3.34 -8.06 -4.49
C SER A 140 3.56 -7.60 -3.05
N LEU A 141 3.47 -8.52 -2.06
CA LEU A 141 3.80 -8.21 -0.68
C LEU A 141 5.29 -7.90 -0.49
N ALA A 142 6.20 -8.66 -1.11
CA ALA A 142 7.62 -8.37 -1.04
C ALA A 142 7.96 -6.99 -1.61
N ILE A 143 7.33 -6.59 -2.71
CA ILE A 143 7.47 -5.26 -3.31
C ILE A 143 7.02 -4.16 -2.34
N ALA A 144 5.95 -4.37 -1.57
CA ALA A 144 5.51 -3.41 -0.57
C ALA A 144 6.47 -3.33 0.64
N LEU A 145 7.12 -4.43 1.00
CA LEU A 145 8.02 -4.53 2.16
C LEU A 145 9.46 -4.06 1.88
N GLN A 146 9.92 -4.11 0.63
CA GLN A 146 11.34 -3.92 0.28
C GLN A 146 11.87 -2.50 0.53
N THR A 147 11.02 -1.53 0.81
CA THR A 147 11.41 -0.13 1.01
C THR A 147 11.62 0.24 2.47
N GLY A 148 11.32 -0.67 3.41
CA GLY A 148 11.36 -0.36 4.84
C GLY A 148 10.44 0.79 5.22
N ALA A 149 9.38 1.03 4.43
CA ALA A 149 8.42 2.09 4.67
C ALA A 149 7.80 1.97 6.07
N PRO A 150 7.68 3.08 6.82
CA PRO A 150 7.11 3.06 8.17
C PRO A 150 5.59 2.83 8.20
N LEU A 151 4.89 2.94 7.07
CA LEU A 151 3.45 2.69 6.91
C LEU A 151 3.18 1.71 5.77
#